data_AF-A0A016SDZ6-F1
#
_entry.id   AF-A0A016SDZ6-F1
#
_cell.length_a   1.000
_cell.length_b   1.000
_cell.length_c   1.000
_cell.angle_alpha   90.00
_cell.angle_beta   90.00
_cell.angle_gamma   90.00
#
_symmetry.space_group_name_H-M   'P 1'
#
loop_
_entity.id
_entity.type
_entity.pdbx_description
1 polymer ?
#
loop_
_entity_poly.entity_id
_entity_poly.type
_entity_poly.pdbx_seq_one_letter_code
_entity_poly.pdbx_strand_id
1 'polypeptide(L)'
;MYESNESVGIRAFAPGKVIGGRWRIITKLGEGGMGAVYKVVDKNRKNFYGAMKVEDNQFEGGVLKLEVFVLKQLENMKNTVRLYDSGKRKNYCFMVMTLCGNDLMSLKYMSPKRFSESTTLRLAISSLYAIKQVEKFIAFRNTKE
;
A
#
# COMPACT_ATOMS: atom_id res chain seq x y z
N MET A 1 19.47 -30.49 7.09
CA MET A 1 18.00 -30.65 7.12
C MET A 1 17.43 -29.66 6.14
N TYR A 2 16.69 -30.13 5.14
CA TYR A 2 16.24 -29.34 4.00
C TYR A 2 15.28 -28.24 4.44
N GLU A 3 15.64 -26.97 4.23
CA GLU A 3 14.66 -25.88 4.20
C GLU A 3 13.68 -26.18 3.06
N SER A 4 12.49 -26.63 3.43
CA SER A 4 11.38 -26.88 2.52
C SER A 4 11.15 -25.63 1.67
N ASN A 5 11.29 -25.84 0.36
CA ASN A 5 11.13 -24.88 -0.71
C ASN A 5 9.66 -24.47 -0.80
N GLU A 6 9.21 -23.64 0.13
CA GLU A 6 7.83 -23.19 0.18
C GLU A 6 7.68 -22.02 -0.79
N SER A 7 7.32 -22.36 -2.04
CA SER A 7 6.63 -21.45 -2.95
C SER A 7 5.24 -21.11 -2.38
N VAL A 8 5.20 -20.53 -1.16
CA VAL A 8 3.97 -19.93 -0.65
C VAL A 8 3.64 -18.84 -1.63
N GLY A 9 2.61 -19.07 -2.44
CA GLY A 9 2.11 -18.08 -3.38
C GLY A 9 1.93 -16.77 -2.61
N ILE A 10 2.60 -15.72 -3.08
CA ILE A 10 2.61 -14.40 -2.42
C ILE A 10 1.20 -13.81 -2.25
N ARG A 11 0.22 -14.42 -2.94
CA ARG A 11 -1.21 -14.12 -2.94
C ARG A 11 -2.03 -14.90 -1.90
N ALA A 12 -1.43 -15.85 -1.21
CA ALA A 12 -2.08 -16.73 -0.24
C ALA A 12 -1.28 -16.85 1.07
N PHE A 13 -0.80 -15.72 1.62
CA PHE A 13 -0.22 -15.76 2.96
C PHE A 13 -1.29 -16.07 4.01
N ALA A 14 -1.04 -17.12 4.80
CA ALA A 14 -1.92 -17.53 5.89
C ALA A 14 -1.97 -16.45 7.00
N PRO A 15 -3.15 -16.25 7.62
CA PRO A 15 -3.25 -15.49 8.87
C PRO A 15 -2.25 -16.00 9.92
N GLY A 16 -1.62 -15.08 10.64
CA GLY A 16 -0.59 -15.40 11.63
C GLY A 16 0.84 -15.49 11.08
N LYS A 17 1.03 -15.64 9.75
CA LYS A 17 2.38 -15.59 9.14
C LYS A 17 3.08 -14.27 9.47
N VAL A 18 4.37 -14.32 9.80
CA VAL A 18 5.18 -13.14 10.11
C VAL A 18 6.12 -12.84 8.97
N ILE A 19 6.03 -11.64 8.40
CA ILE A 19 6.90 -11.15 7.33
C ILE A 19 7.92 -10.17 7.90
N GLY A 20 9.20 -10.39 7.53
CA GLY A 20 10.31 -9.56 7.98
C GLY A 20 10.51 -9.51 9.49
N GLY A 21 10.12 -10.57 10.21
CA GLY A 21 10.24 -10.66 11.67
C GLY A 21 9.26 -9.78 12.47
N ARG A 22 8.63 -8.80 11.83
CA ARG A 22 7.85 -7.73 12.48
C ARG A 22 6.37 -7.72 12.16
N TRP A 23 5.99 -7.99 10.90
CA TRP A 23 4.63 -7.78 10.43
C TRP A 23 3.84 -9.08 10.39
N ARG A 24 2.84 -9.23 11.26
CA ARG A 24 2.00 -10.42 11.30
C ARG A 24 0.75 -10.22 10.42
N ILE A 25 0.49 -11.16 9.51
CA ILE A 25 -0.72 -11.18 8.67
C ILE A 25 -1.96 -11.34 9.55
N ILE A 26 -2.96 -10.48 9.34
CA ILE A 26 -4.29 -10.59 9.93
C ILE A 26 -5.27 -11.16 8.91
N THR A 27 -5.43 -10.48 7.77
CA THR A 27 -6.33 -10.90 6.70
C THR A 27 -5.88 -10.33 5.37
N LYS A 28 -6.30 -10.95 4.27
CA LYS A 28 -6.15 -10.39 2.93
C LYS A 28 -7.17 -9.26 2.71
N LEU A 29 -6.72 -8.17 2.09
CA LEU A 29 -7.55 -7.01 1.75
C LEU A 29 -7.88 -6.96 0.26
N GLY A 30 -6.97 -7.43 -0.60
CA GLY A 30 -7.17 -7.46 -2.04
C GLY A 30 -6.09 -8.24 -2.77
N GLU A 31 -6.36 -8.54 -4.03
CA GLU A 31 -5.46 -9.19 -4.97
C GLU A 31 -5.57 -8.51 -6.34
N GLY A 32 -4.45 -8.43 -7.07
CA GLY A 32 -4.42 -8.06 -8.48
C GLY A 32 -3.36 -8.84 -9.24
N GLY A 33 -3.14 -8.50 -10.51
CA GLY A 33 -2.19 -9.21 -11.36
C GLY A 33 -0.75 -9.23 -10.83
N MET A 34 -0.31 -8.13 -10.21
CA MET A 34 1.07 -7.97 -9.72
C MET A 34 1.32 -8.63 -8.35
N GLY A 35 0.26 -8.92 -7.58
CA GLY A 35 0.43 -9.40 -6.21
C GLY A 35 -0.82 -9.22 -5.34
N ALA A 36 -0.60 -9.04 -4.03
CA ALA A 36 -1.69 -8.97 -3.05
C ALA A 36 -1.43 -7.95 -1.94
N VAL A 37 -2.52 -7.49 -1.33
CA VAL A 37 -2.51 -6.56 -0.19
C VAL A 37 -3.12 -7.25 1.02
N TYR A 38 -2.46 -7.12 2.17
CA TYR A 38 -2.86 -7.73 3.43
C TYR A 38 -2.96 -6.69 4.53
N LYS A 39 -3.92 -6.86 5.44
CA LYS A 39 -3.91 -6.19 6.74
C LYS A 39 -2.88 -6.87 7.61
N VAL A 40 -1.98 -6.10 8.19
CA VAL A 40 -0.93 -6.58 9.09
C VAL A 40 -0.96 -5.83 10.42
N VAL A 41 -0.44 -6.47 11.46
CA VAL A 41 -0.18 -5.84 12.76
C VAL A 41 1.32 -5.84 13.05
N ASP A 42 1.81 -4.74 13.59
CA ASP A 42 3.20 -4.61 14.06
C ASP A 42 3.38 -5.40 15.36
N LYS A 43 4.37 -6.30 15.41
CA LYS A 43 4.72 -7.03 16.63
C LYS A 43 5.44 -6.16 17.66
N ASN A 44 6.10 -5.09 17.20
CA ASN A 44 6.94 -4.23 18.05
C ASN A 44 6.13 -3.07 18.64
N ARG A 45 5.00 -2.69 18.01
CA ARG A 45 4.14 -1.58 18.44
C ARG A 45 2.74 -2.09 18.73
N LYS A 46 2.29 -1.95 19.98
CA LYS A 46 0.96 -2.39 20.41
C LYS A 46 -0.14 -1.67 19.61
N ASN A 47 -1.13 -2.43 19.13
CA ASN A 47 -2.29 -1.93 18.37
C ASN A 47 -1.95 -1.11 17.12
N PHE A 48 -0.78 -1.35 16.51
CA PHE A 48 -0.38 -0.64 15.30
C PHE A 48 -0.65 -1.50 14.06
N TYR A 49 -1.55 -1.04 13.20
CA TYR A 49 -1.97 -1.76 12.00
C TYR A 49 -1.46 -1.08 10.72
N GLY A 50 -1.16 -1.88 9.72
CA GLY A 50 -0.75 -1.43 8.39
C GLY A 50 -1.40 -2.22 7.27
N ALA A 51 -1.31 -1.69 6.06
CA ALA A 51 -1.55 -2.42 4.83
C ALA A 51 -0.21 -2.84 4.23
N MET A 52 -0.01 -4.14 4.01
CA MET A 52 1.18 -4.68 3.39
C MET A 52 0.88 -5.09 1.95
N LYS A 53 1.52 -4.42 0.99
CA LYS A 53 1.48 -4.80 -0.42
C LYS A 53 2.69 -5.69 -0.73
N VAL A 54 2.47 -6.76 -1.48
CA VAL A 54 3.48 -7.76 -1.84
C VAL A 54 3.41 -8.00 -3.34
N GLU A 55 4.54 -7.97 -4.04
CA GLU A 55 4.65 -8.22 -5.48
C GLU A 55 5.74 -9.26 -5.78
N ASP A 56 5.51 -10.08 -6.82
CA ASP A 56 6.47 -11.11 -7.24
C ASP A 56 7.71 -10.45 -7.85
N ASN A 57 8.89 -10.97 -7.53
CA ASN A 57 10.12 -10.50 -8.15
C ASN A 57 10.23 -10.85 -9.63
N GLN A 58 9.51 -11.87 -10.09
CA GLN A 58 9.52 -12.36 -11.47
C GLN A 58 8.56 -11.59 -12.39
N PHE A 59 7.72 -10.70 -11.84
CA PHE A 59 6.80 -9.92 -12.65
C PHE A 59 7.56 -8.83 -13.43
N GLU A 60 7.68 -9.00 -14.75
CA GLU A 60 8.19 -7.95 -15.64
C GLU A 60 7.27 -6.73 -15.57
N GLY A 61 7.82 -5.57 -15.19
CA GLY A 61 7.05 -4.35 -14.98
C GLY A 61 6.61 -4.08 -13.54
N GLY A 62 7.12 -4.82 -12.55
CA GLY A 62 6.87 -4.53 -11.13
C GLY A 62 7.34 -3.11 -10.75
N VAL A 63 6.40 -2.28 -10.27
CA VAL A 63 6.66 -0.87 -9.92
C VAL A 63 6.78 -0.62 -8.42
N LEU A 64 6.72 -1.66 -7.57
CA LEU A 64 6.75 -1.48 -6.11
C LEU A 64 7.93 -0.64 -5.61
N LYS A 65 9.11 -0.77 -6.22
CA LYS A 65 10.28 0.06 -5.87
C LYS A 65 10.05 1.54 -6.14
N LEU A 66 9.41 1.86 -7.27
CA LEU A 66 9.03 3.23 -7.62
C LEU A 66 7.94 3.74 -6.66
N GLU A 67 6.94 2.93 -6.33
CA GLU A 67 5.90 3.28 -5.35
C GLU A 67 6.51 3.61 -3.97
N VAL A 68 7.41 2.75 -3.48
CA VAL A 68 8.16 2.98 -2.23
C VAL A 68 8.97 4.27 -2.31
N PHE A 69 9.66 4.51 -3.42
CA PHE A 69 10.43 5.72 -3.63
C PHE A 69 9.53 6.96 -3.57
N VAL A 70 8.41 6.98 -4.30
CA VAL A 70 7.46 8.08 -4.31
C VAL A 70 6.92 8.32 -2.90
N LEU A 71 6.44 7.28 -2.20
CA LEU A 71 5.86 7.43 -0.86
C LEU A 71 6.84 7.99 0.18
N LYS A 72 8.14 7.66 0.08
CA LYS A 72 9.17 8.29 0.93
C LYS A 72 9.27 9.80 0.71
N GLN A 73 9.11 10.26 -0.52
CA GLN A 73 9.12 11.70 -0.84
C GLN A 73 7.84 12.40 -0.38
N LEU A 74 6.71 11.68 -0.35
CA LEU A 74 5.42 12.22 0.13
C LEU A 74 5.25 12.16 1.66
N GLU A 75 6.24 11.65 2.42
CA GLU A 75 6.08 11.35 3.86
C GLU A 75 5.77 12.59 4.72
N ASN A 76 6.30 13.75 4.33
CA ASN A 76 6.10 15.03 5.03
C ASN A 76 4.85 15.78 4.56
N MET A 77 4.12 15.26 3.58
CA MET A 77 2.94 15.91 3.04
C MET A 77 1.68 15.59 3.85
N LYS A 78 0.75 16.54 3.90
CA LYS A 78 -0.52 16.34 4.61
C LYS A 78 -1.43 15.44 3.78
N ASN A 79 -2.22 14.63 4.47
CA ASN A 79 -3.21 13.73 3.87
C ASN A 79 -2.61 12.72 2.89
N THR A 80 -1.36 12.30 3.09
CA THR A 80 -0.71 11.25 2.30
C THR A 80 -0.57 9.96 3.11
N VAL A 81 -0.56 8.84 2.39
CA VAL A 81 -0.26 7.53 2.96
C VAL A 81 1.21 7.51 3.37
N ARG A 82 1.49 7.12 4.61
CA ARG A 82 2.85 6.99 5.13
C ARG A 82 3.39 5.58 4.90
N LEU A 83 4.65 5.50 4.49
CA LEU A 83 5.42 4.27 4.45
C LEU A 83 5.92 3.94 5.86
N TYR A 84 5.68 2.71 6.33
CA TYR A 84 6.16 2.22 7.62
C TYR A 84 7.35 1.30 7.48
N ASP A 85 7.41 0.52 6.41
CA ASP A 85 8.48 -0.43 6.14
C ASP A 85 8.51 -0.83 4.66
N SER A 86 9.63 -1.34 4.19
CA SER A 86 9.77 -1.92 2.85
C SER A 86 10.96 -2.87 2.80
N GLY A 87 10.87 -3.92 2.01
CA GLY A 87 11.98 -4.84 1.85
C GLY A 87 11.88 -5.75 0.65
N LYS A 88 13.04 -6.27 0.24
CA LYS A 88 13.16 -7.31 -0.79
C LYS A 88 13.45 -8.64 -0.13
N ARG A 89 12.79 -9.70 -0.60
CA ARG A 89 13.04 -11.10 -0.27
C ARG A 89 13.45 -11.85 -1.54
N LYS A 90 13.80 -13.12 -1.39
CA LYS A 90 14.24 -13.98 -2.51
C LYS A 90 13.20 -14.00 -3.64
N ASN A 91 11.93 -14.20 -3.30
CA ASN A 91 10.86 -14.44 -4.27
C ASN A 91 9.90 -13.24 -4.45
N TYR A 92 9.94 -12.24 -3.57
CA TYR A 92 9.00 -11.11 -3.61
C TYR A 92 9.58 -9.84 -2.99
N CYS A 93 8.98 -8.71 -3.32
CA CYS A 93 9.16 -7.45 -2.61
C CYS A 93 7.90 -7.13 -1.80
N PHE A 94 8.06 -6.38 -0.71
CA PHE A 94 6.93 -5.90 0.07
C PHE A 94 7.14 -4.46 0.53
N MET A 95 6.03 -3.79 0.80
CA MET A 95 5.98 -2.53 1.54
C MET A 95 4.84 -2.58 2.55
N VAL A 96 5.01 -1.89 3.66
CA VAL A 96 3.97 -1.69 4.67
C VAL A 96 3.69 -0.21 4.75
N MET A 97 2.42 0.15 4.67
CA MET A 97 1.96 1.53 4.64
C MET A 97 0.74 1.73 5.54
N THR A 98 0.30 2.98 5.65
CA THR A 98 -0.90 3.35 6.40
C THR A 98 -2.10 2.52 5.93
N LEU A 99 -2.80 1.89 6.88
CA LEU A 99 -4.05 1.20 6.60
C LEU A 99 -5.17 2.23 6.44
N CYS A 100 -5.67 2.38 5.21
CA CYS A 100 -6.81 3.24 4.91
C CYS A 100 -8.14 2.54 5.25
N GLY A 101 -9.20 3.34 5.33
CA GLY A 101 -10.58 2.84 5.42
C GLY A 101 -11.08 2.32 4.07
N ASN A 102 -12.41 2.23 3.95
CA ASN A 102 -13.07 1.80 2.72
C ASN A 102 -12.71 2.73 1.55
N ASP A 103 -12.48 2.14 0.37
CA ASP A 103 -12.28 2.89 -0.86
C ASP A 103 -13.59 3.55 -1.32
N LEU A 104 -13.47 4.49 -2.26
CA LEU A 104 -14.61 5.29 -2.70
C LEU A 104 -15.70 4.47 -3.41
N MET A 105 -15.32 3.39 -4.10
CA MET A 105 -16.27 2.50 -4.76
C MET A 105 -17.07 1.71 -3.73
N SER A 106 -16.39 1.18 -2.71
CA SER A 106 -17.04 0.56 -1.56
C SER A 106 -17.99 1.52 -0.84
N LEU A 107 -17.56 2.77 -0.59
CA LEU A 107 -18.42 3.81 0.00
C LEU A 107 -19.65 4.12 -0.87
N LYS A 108 -19.47 4.12 -2.19
CA LYS A 108 -20.56 4.36 -3.15
C LYS A 108 -21.55 3.20 -3.17
N TYR A 109 -21.08 1.96 -3.03
CA TYR A 109 -21.93 0.78 -2.97
C TYR A 109 -22.74 0.74 -1.65
N MET A 110 -22.11 1.08 -0.52
CA MET A 110 -22.78 1.14 0.78
C MET A 110 -23.78 2.29 0.90
N SER A 111 -23.68 3.31 0.05
CA SER A 111 -24.63 4.42 -0.01
C SER A 111 -25.53 4.28 -1.25
N PRO A 112 -26.77 3.76 -1.10
CA PRO A 112 -27.67 3.56 -2.24
C PRO A 112 -28.03 4.88 -2.95
N LYS A 113 -27.91 6.01 -2.25
CA LYS A 113 -28.12 7.35 -2.82
C LYS A 113 -26.82 7.90 -3.42
N ARG A 114 -26.94 8.85 -4.36
CA ARG A 114 -25.78 9.64 -4.82
C ARG A 114 -25.15 10.37 -3.63
N PHE A 115 -23.83 10.53 -3.67
CA PHE A 115 -23.18 11.41 -2.70
C PHE A 115 -23.78 12.81 -2.85
N SER A 116 -23.94 13.50 -1.72
CA SER A 116 -24.37 14.91 -1.75
C SER A 116 -23.38 15.73 -2.59
N GLU A 117 -23.83 16.86 -3.14
CA GLU A 117 -22.95 17.80 -3.85
C GLU A 117 -21.79 18.23 -2.96
N SER A 118 -22.05 18.53 -1.68
CA SER A 118 -21.01 18.86 -0.70
C SER A 118 -19.96 17.76 -0.54
N THR A 119 -20.37 16.49 -0.45
CA THR A 119 -19.42 15.36 -0.39
C THR A 119 -18.63 15.25 -1.68
N THR A 120 -19.30 15.37 -2.82
CA THR A 120 -18.68 15.28 -4.15
C THR A 120 -17.62 16.37 -4.35
N LEU A 121 -17.93 17.61 -4.01
CA LEU A 121 -17.00 18.74 -4.09
C LEU A 121 -15.79 18.56 -3.16
N ARG A 122 -16.00 18.12 -1.91
CA ARG A 122 -14.89 17.87 -0.97
C ARG A 122 -13.97 16.73 -1.43
N LEU A 123 -14.54 15.68 -2.02
CA LEU A 123 -13.76 14.60 -2.64
C LEU A 123 -12.97 15.13 -3.83
N ALA A 124 -13.58 15.91 -4.72
CA ALA A 124 -12.91 16.50 -5.88
C ALA A 124 -11.73 17.40 -5.47
N ILE A 125 -11.94 18.30 -4.50
CA ILE A 125 -10.89 19.18 -3.98
C ILE A 125 -9.74 18.37 -3.38
N SER A 126 -10.07 17.33 -2.60
CA SER A 126 -9.07 16.47 -1.95
C SER A 126 -8.25 15.68 -2.97
N SER A 127 -8.90 15.14 -4.00
CA SER A 127 -8.25 14.44 -5.12
C SER A 127 -7.34 15.37 -5.92
N LEU A 128 -7.81 16.58 -6.26
CA LEU A 128 -7.00 17.59 -6.96
C LEU A 128 -5.79 18.02 -6.14
N TYR A 129 -5.95 18.17 -4.82
CA TYR A 129 -4.84 18.48 -3.93
C TYR A 129 -3.81 17.35 -3.89
N ALA A 130 -4.25 16.09 -3.84
CA ALA A 130 -3.36 14.93 -3.92
C ALA A 130 -2.58 14.88 -5.24
N ILE A 131 -3.23 15.14 -6.38
CA ILE A 131 -2.57 15.20 -7.70
C ILE A 131 -1.51 16.30 -7.73
N LYS A 132 -1.87 17.52 -7.30
CA LYS A 132 -0.95 18.67 -7.24
C LYS A 132 0.28 18.39 -6.38
N GLN A 133 0.13 17.64 -5.29
CA GLN A 133 1.24 17.24 -4.42
C GLN A 133 2.23 16.32 -5.17
N VAL A 134 1.75 15.39 -5.98
CA VAL A 134 2.58 14.51 -6.81
C VAL A 134 3.22 15.26 -7.98
N GLU A 135 2.48 16.16 -8.65
CA GLU A 135 3.01 16.96 -9.76
C GLU A 135 4.15 17.88 -9.34
N LYS A 136 4.01 18.57 -8.20
CA LYS A 136 5.10 19.40 -7.65
C LYS A 136 6.39 18.60 -7.46
N PHE A 137 6.28 17.34 -7.08
CA PHE A 137 7.43 16.45 -6.97
C PHE A 137 8.04 16.13 -8.33
N ILE A 138 7.22 15.76 -9.34
CA ILE A 138 7.70 15.46 -10.70
C ILE A 138 8.39 16.69 -11.30
N ALA A 139 7.79 17.88 -11.17
CA ALA A 139 8.35 19.12 -11.69
C ALA A 139 9.68 19.51 -11.03
N PHE A 140 9.83 19.30 -9.71
CA PHE A 140 11.08 19.59 -9.00
C PHE A 140 12.28 18.76 -9.49
N ARG A 141 12.05 17.54 -10.00
CA ARG A 141 13.11 16.74 -10.62
C ARG A 141 13.61 17.33 -11.94
N ASN A 142 12.71 17.87 -12.78
CA ASN A 142 13.06 18.42 -14.09
C ASN A 142 13.82 19.76 -14.01
N THR A 143 13.86 20.40 -12.84
CA THR A 143 14.58 21.66 -12.61
C THR A 143 15.94 21.51 -11.93
N LYS A 144 16.36 20.27 -11.63
CA LYS A 144 17.63 19.98 -10.94
C LYS A 144 18.61 19.14 -11.76
N GLU A 145 18.35 18.98 -13.06
CA GLU A 145 19.32 18.50 -14.05
C GLU A 145 19.85 19.68 -14.88
#